data_AF-A0A6A7LH31-F1
#
_entry.id   AF-A0A6A7LH31-F1
#
_cell.length_a   1.000
_cell.length_b   1.000
_cell.length_c   1.000
_cell.angle_alpha   90.00
_cell.angle_beta   90.00
_cell.angle_gamma   90.00
#
_symmetry.space_group_name_H-M   'P 1'
#
loop_
_entity.id
_entity.type
_entity.pdbx_description
1 polymer ?
#
loop_
_entity_poly.entity_id
_entity_poly.type
_entity_poly.pdbx_seq_one_letter_code
_entity_poly.pdbx_strand_id
1 'polypeptide(L)'
;MLVKVNRIYNDNKTINVTKLDIDDYGSVIPLEELVLQLRSNSDSTIDILRNSQYAVISIQGNLEANSSIIISADSMTLDELNKEKQKTIEAAIDKKEEG
;
A
#
# COMPACT_ATOMS: atom_id res chain seq x y z
N MET A 1 -3.54 -4.25 0.83
CA MET A 1 -3.25 -3.55 -0.44
C MET A 1 -1.94 -2.78 -0.31
N LEU A 2 -1.12 -2.74 -1.37
CA LEU A 2 0.13 -1.98 -1.36
C LEU A 2 -0.14 -0.50 -1.62
N VAL A 3 0.40 0.35 -0.76
CA VAL A 3 0.26 1.80 -0.89
C VAL A 3 1.56 2.52 -0.58
N LYS A 4 1.71 3.70 -1.17
CA LYS A 4 2.74 4.68 -0.83
C LYS A 4 2.14 5.74 0.07
N VAL A 5 2.77 6.02 1.20
CA VAL A 5 2.34 7.07 2.11
C VAL A 5 2.81 8.42 1.55
N ASN A 6 1.88 9.29 1.16
CA ASN A 6 2.22 10.64 0.70
C ASN A 6 2.21 11.63 1.85
N ARG A 7 1.12 11.64 2.63
CA ARG A 7 0.93 12.58 3.73
C ARG A 7 -0.04 12.05 4.76
N ILE A 8 0.25 12.32 6.02
CA ILE A 8 -0.58 11.97 7.18
C ILE A 8 -1.14 13.27 7.76
N TYR A 9 -2.46 13.37 7.90
CA TYR A 9 -3.16 14.50 8.50
C TYR A 9 -3.70 14.11 9.88
N ASN A 10 -2.97 14.52 10.93
CA ASN A 10 -3.34 14.20 12.31
C ASN A 10 -4.62 14.90 12.77
N ASP A 11 -4.88 16.14 12.33
CA ASP A 11 -6.07 16.91 12.70
C ASP A 11 -7.38 16.17 12.37
N ASN A 12 -7.42 15.52 11.22
CA ASN A 12 -8.62 14.88 10.68
C ASN A 12 -8.53 13.34 10.74
N LYS A 13 -7.48 12.79 11.36
CA LYS A 13 -7.15 11.35 11.36
C LYS A 13 -7.27 10.71 9.96
N THR A 14 -6.80 11.42 8.94
CA THR A 14 -6.83 10.98 7.54
C THR A 14 -5.42 10.82 7.01
N ILE A 15 -5.23 9.87 6.11
CA ILE A 15 -3.96 9.67 5.42
C ILE A 15 -4.23 9.71 3.92
N ASN A 16 -3.43 10.51 3.21
CA ASN A 16 -3.33 10.44 1.77
C ASN A 16 -2.27 9.39 1.39
N VAL A 17 -2.72 8.35 0.70
CA VAL A 17 -1.88 7.29 0.18
C VAL A 17 -2.08 7.15 -1.32
N THR A 18 -1.05 6.76 -2.06
CA THR A 18 -1.20 6.33 -3.46
C THR A 18 -1.25 4.82 -3.49
N LYS A 19 -2.31 4.25 -4.07
CA LYS A 19 -2.37 2.83 -4.38
C LYS A 19 -1.32 2.50 -5.41
N LEU A 20 -0.53 1.47 -5.11
CA LEU A 20 0.51 0.98 -6.00
C LEU A 20 0.13 -0.39 -6.51
N ASP A 21 0.59 -0.69 -7.72
CA ASP A 21 0.55 -2.02 -8.29
C ASP A 21 1.90 -2.41 -8.87
N ILE A 22 2.14 -3.70 -9.04
CA ILE A 22 3.38 -4.22 -9.62
C ILE A 22 3.03 -4.78 -11.00
N ASP A 23 3.54 -4.13 -12.04
CA ASP A 23 3.36 -4.58 -13.42
C ASP A 23 4.22 -5.83 -13.72
N ASP A 24 3.96 -6.49 -14.86
CA ASP A 24 4.65 -7.73 -15.27
C ASP A 24 6.19 -7.59 -15.40
N TYR A 25 6.69 -6.35 -15.51
CA TYR A 25 8.12 -6.03 -15.50
C TYR A 25 8.69 -5.81 -14.09
N GLY A 26 7.91 -6.08 -13.05
CA GLY A 26 8.25 -5.81 -11.65
C GLY A 26 8.43 -4.34 -11.34
N SER A 27 7.76 -3.47 -12.10
CA SER A 27 7.80 -2.03 -11.88
C SER A 27 6.62 -1.61 -11.01
N VAL A 28 6.91 -0.84 -9.95
CA VAL A 28 5.88 -0.32 -9.05
C VAL A 28 5.26 0.90 -9.69
N ILE A 29 4.00 0.78 -10.11
CA ILE A 29 3.25 1.83 -10.77
C ILE A 29 2.22 2.44 -9.81
N PRO A 30 2.14 3.77 -9.70
CA PRO A 30 1.05 4.42 -8.99
C PRO A 30 -0.24 4.33 -9.82
N LEU A 31 -1.30 3.79 -9.24
CA LEU A 31 -2.60 3.69 -9.88
C LEU A 31 -3.46 4.93 -9.61
N GLU A 32 -3.71 5.21 -8.34
CA GLU A 32 -4.65 6.25 -7.90
C GLU A 32 -4.30 6.76 -6.50
N GLU A 33 -4.63 8.02 -6.22
CA GLU A 33 -4.54 8.60 -4.88
C GLU A 33 -5.83 8.36 -4.10
N LEU A 34 -5.68 7.90 -2.87
CA LEU A 34 -6.75 7.53 -1.96
C LEU A 34 -6.57 8.24 -0.64
N VAL A 35 -7.64 8.88 -0.18
CA VAL A 35 -7.69 9.46 1.17
C VAL A 35 -8.45 8.49 2.06
N LEU A 36 -7.75 7.94 3.05
CA LEU A 36 -8.28 6.93 3.95
C LEU A 36 -8.40 7.48 5.37
N GLN A 37 -9.44 7.07 6.08
CA GLN A 37 -9.63 7.43 7.48
C GLN A 37 -9.02 6.36 8.38
N LEU A 38 -8.33 6.80 9.42
CA LEU A 38 -7.83 5.91 10.48
C LEU A 38 -8.89 5.74 11.55
N ARG A 39 -8.91 4.55 12.16
CA ARG A 39 -9.69 4.33 13.36
C ARG A 39 -9.11 5.17 14.51
N SER A 40 -9.96 5.66 15.40
CA SER A 40 -9.57 6.58 16.48
C SER A 40 -8.47 6.10 17.44
N ASN A 41 -8.10 4.82 17.41
CA ASN A 41 -7.06 4.18 18.26
C ASN A 41 -5.90 3.58 17.44
N SER A 42 -5.68 4.07 16.21
CA SER A 42 -4.67 3.53 15.30
C SER A 42 -3.33 4.28 15.39
N ASP A 43 -2.93 4.79 16.56
CA ASP A 43 -1.69 5.55 16.72
C ASP A 43 -0.45 4.74 16.29
N SER A 44 -0.39 3.45 16.66
CA SER A 44 0.69 2.55 16.21
C SER A 44 0.73 2.38 14.68
N THR A 45 -0.44 2.38 14.03
CA THR A 45 -0.56 2.33 12.56
C THR A 45 0.00 3.60 11.93
N ILE A 46 -0.27 4.76 12.53
CA ILE A 46 0.24 6.05 12.05
C ILE A 46 1.77 6.07 12.17
N ASP A 47 2.33 5.62 13.29
CA ASP A 47 3.78 5.56 13.46
C ASP A 47 4.46 4.65 12.42
N ILE A 48 3.88 3.48 12.16
CA ILE A 48 4.36 2.56 11.12
C ILE A 48 4.35 3.25 9.75
N LEU A 49 3.24 3.89 9.39
CA LEU A 49 3.07 4.60 8.13
C LEU A 49 3.97 5.85 8.02
N ARG A 50 4.30 6.48 9.15
CA ARG A 50 5.17 7.66 9.18
C ARG A 50 6.63 7.29 9.00
N ASN A 51 7.05 6.13 9.50
CA ASN A 51 8.42 5.64 9.37
C ASN A 51 8.66 4.86 8.07
N SER A 52 7.60 4.58 7.30
CA SER A 52 7.69 3.74 6.10
C SER A 52 7.17 4.46 4.87
N GLN A 53 7.98 4.50 3.81
CA GLN A 53 7.55 5.10 2.54
C GLN A 53 6.50 4.24 1.82
N TYR A 54 6.61 2.92 1.97
CA TYR A 54 5.69 1.92 1.44
C TYR A 54 5.09 1.14 2.60
N ALA A 55 3.81 0.85 2.50
CA ALA A 55 3.10 0.11 3.51
C ALA A 55 2.02 -0.75 2.89
N VAL A 56 1.74 -1.87 3.55
CA VAL A 56 0.58 -2.70 3.25
C VAL A 56 -0.48 -2.32 4.25
N ILE A 57 -1.59 -1.77 3.74
CA ILE A 57 -2.73 -1.43 4.57
C ILE A 57 -3.88 -2.41 4.32
N SER A 58 -4.58 -2.72 5.38
CA SER A 58 -5.87 -3.42 5.34
C SER A 58 -6.95 -2.41 5.67
N ILE A 59 -7.91 -2.29 4.75
CA ILE A 59 -9.06 -1.42 4.90
C ILE A 59 -10.31 -2.26 5.14
N GLN A 60 -11.26 -1.69 5.88
CA GLN A 60 -12.58 -2.24 6.08
C GLN A 60 -13.60 -1.25 5.50
N GLY A 61 -14.39 -1.73 4.54
CA GLY A 61 -15.36 -0.92 3.81
C GLY A 61 -15.14 -0.96 2.30
N ASN A 62 -15.90 -0.13 1.57
CA ASN A 62 -15.72 0.04 0.13
C ASN A 62 -14.86 1.29 -0.15
N LEU A 63 -13.85 1.14 -1.01
CA LEU A 63 -13.01 2.22 -1.54
C LEU A 63 -13.84 3.29 -2.27
N GLU A 64 -14.87 2.87 -2.99
CA GLU A 64 -15.71 3.77 -3.80
C GLU A 64 -16.56 4.73 -2.96
N ALA A 65 -16.86 4.35 -1.72
CA ALA A 65 -17.75 5.12 -0.84
C ALA A 65 -17.02 6.20 -0.03
N ASN A 66 -15.70 6.38 -0.19
CA ASN A 66 -14.86 7.25 0.67
C ASN A 66 -15.00 6.98 2.18
N SER A 67 -15.58 5.83 2.54
CA SER A 67 -15.82 5.38 3.91
C SER A 67 -14.86 4.24 4.28
N SER A 68 -13.72 4.15 3.58
CA SER A 68 -12.71 3.13 3.84
C SER A 68 -11.93 3.47 5.09
N ILE A 69 -12.08 2.60 6.10
CA ILE A 69 -11.40 2.75 7.38
C ILE A 69 -10.20 1.82 7.39
N ILE A 70 -9.01 2.35 7.64
CA ILE A 70 -7.81 1.53 7.85
C ILE A 70 -8.00 0.77 9.15
N ILE A 71 -7.99 -0.56 9.08
CA ILE A 71 -8.06 -1.45 10.24
C ILE A 71 -6.67 -1.87 10.71
N SER A 72 -5.73 -2.03 9.79
CA SER A 72 -4.34 -2.41 10.08
C SER A 72 -3.40 -1.82 9.03
N ALA A 73 -2.17 -1.54 9.43
CA ALA A 73 -1.09 -1.23 8.50
C ALA A 73 0.19 -1.90 8.96
N ASP A 74 0.93 -2.40 7.98
CA ASP A 74 2.24 -2.99 8.14
C ASP A 74 3.24 -2.22 7.29
N SER A 75 4.38 -1.88 7.90
CA SER A 75 5.49 -1.25 7.20
C SER A 75 6.05 -2.22 6.19
N MET A 76 6.21 -1.77 4.95
CA MET A 76 6.92 -2.54 3.95
C MET A 76 8.28 -1.90 3.70
N THR A 77 9.35 -2.64 4.01
CA THR A 77 10.70 -2.19 3.72
C THR A 77 10.97 -2.28 2.22
N LEU A 78 11.95 -1.51 1.75
CA LEU A 78 12.38 -1.56 0.36
C LEU A 78 12.88 -2.97 -0.03
N ASP A 79 13.51 -3.68 0.90
CA ASP A 79 13.93 -5.07 0.71
C ASP A 79 12.75 -6.01 0.46
N GLU A 80 11.71 -5.96 1.31
CA GLU A 80 10.50 -6.79 1.13
C GLU A 80 9.79 -6.44 -0.18
N LEU A 81 9.72 -5.15 -0.52
CA LEU A 81 9.18 -4.70 -1.82
C LEU A 81 9.99 -5.22 -3.00
N ASN A 82 11.32 -5.16 -2.93
CA ASN A 82 12.17 -5.65 -4.02
C ASN A 82 12.06 -7.17 -4.17
N LYS A 83 11.92 -7.90 -3.07
CA LYS A 83 11.71 -9.35 -3.08
C LYS A 83 10.36 -9.71 -3.72
N GLU A 84 9.31 -8.97 -3.41
CA GLU A 84 7.99 -9.17 -4.01
C GLU A 84 8.01 -8.82 -5.51
N LYS A 85 8.67 -7.73 -5.90
CA LYS A 85 8.89 -7.38 -7.32
C LYS A 85 9.64 -8.48 -8.07
N GLN A 86 10.75 -8.99 -7.51
CA GLN A 86 11.50 -10.08 -8.12
C GLN A 86 10.63 -11.32 -8.32
N LYS A 87 9.88 -11.70 -7.28
CA LYS A 87 8.97 -12.86 -7.36
C LYS A 87 7.90 -12.69 -8.44
N THR A 88 7.34 -11.50 -8.60
CA THR A 88 6.36 -11.20 -9.65
C THR A 88 6.99 -11.28 -11.04
N ILE A 89 8.20 -10.74 -11.22
CA ILE A 89 8.95 -10.86 -12.48
C ILE A 89 9.22 -12.33 -12.80
N GLU A 90 9.75 -13.09 -11.84
CA GLU A 90 10.04 -14.52 -12.02
C GLU A 90 8.77 -15.30 -12.41
N ALA A 91 7.64 -15.06 -11.74
CA ALA A 91 6.37 -15.69 -12.08
C ALA A 91 5.80 -15.26 -13.45
N ALA A 92 6.07 -14.02 -13.88
CA ALA A 92 5.68 -13.52 -15.20
C ALA A 92 6.55 -14.06 -16.33
N ILE A 93 7.85 -14.29 -16.07
CA ILE A 93 8.80 -14.93 -17.00
C ILE A 93 8.47 -16.41 -17.14
N ASP A 94 8.23 -17.12 -16.04
CA ASP A 94 7.88 -18.55 -16.02
C ASP A 94 6.61 -18.81 -16.86
N LYS A 95 5.62 -17.92 -16.79
CA LYS A 95 4.42 -17.96 -17.66
C LYS A 95 4.68 -17.70 -19.14
N LYS A 96 5.81 -17.09 -19.52
CA LYS A 96 6.17 -16.83 -20.93
C LYS A 96 6.99 -17.95 -21.55
N GLU A 97 7.60 -18.84 -20.77
CA GLU A 97 8.41 -19.95 -21.29
C GLU A 97 7.61 -21.23 -21.58
N GLU A 98 6.35 -21.33 -21.14
CA GLU A 98 5.45 -22.47 -21.47
C GLU A 98 4.55 -22.24 -22.71
N GLY A 99 4.79 -21.19 -23.51
CA GLY A 99 4.00 -20.80 -24.69
C GLY A 99 4.56 -21.25 -26.02
#